data_AF-A0A947EMX3-F1
#
_entry.id   AF-A0A947EMX3-F1
#
_cell.length_a   1.000
_cell.length_b   1.000
_cell.length_c   1.000
_cell.angle_alpha   90.00
_cell.angle_beta   90.00
_cell.angle_gamma   90.00
#
_symmetry.space_group_name_H-M   'P 1'
#
loop_
_entity.id
_entity.type
_entity.pdbx_description
1 polymer ?
#
loop_
_entity_poly.entity_id
_entity_poly.type
_entity_poly.pdbx_seq_one_letter_code
_entity_poly.pdbx_strand_id
1 'polypeptide(L)'
;MKKLDWKKVSYIIGIVLFIVGTLDPLEGSVLIVLGSVLMTIVANRKNDRHKKWFLLNAILITVGVIFLFYLSSLGGFGGTSNLSWWWGLLILPYPVGWLLQVILLLLRAFGKK
;
A
#
# COMPACT_ATOMS: atom_id res chain seq x y z
N MET A 1 -29.81 16.16 -10.65
CA MET A 1 -28.92 15.15 -10.03
C MET A 1 -27.48 15.66 -10.08
N LYS A 2 -26.82 15.87 -8.94
CA LYS A 2 -25.37 16.19 -8.91
C LYS A 2 -24.62 14.98 -9.47
N LYS A 3 -23.85 15.17 -10.56
CA LYS A 3 -22.98 14.10 -11.08
C LYS A 3 -21.99 13.70 -10.00
N LEU A 4 -21.91 12.41 -9.70
CA LEU A 4 -20.98 11.83 -8.74
C LEU A 4 -19.54 12.08 -9.24
N ASP A 5 -18.70 12.76 -8.45
CA ASP A 5 -17.26 12.85 -8.77
C ASP A 5 -16.61 11.50 -8.49
N TRP A 6 -16.56 10.65 -9.52
CA TRP A 6 -15.95 9.32 -9.48
C TRP A 6 -14.55 9.37 -8.87
N LYS A 7 -13.74 10.40 -9.16
CA LYS A 7 -12.38 10.49 -8.62
C LYS A 7 -12.39 10.66 -7.09
N LYS A 8 -13.33 11.43 -6.54
CA LYS A 8 -13.49 11.59 -5.09
C LYS A 8 -13.94 10.29 -4.45
N VAL A 9 -14.91 9.61 -5.05
CA VAL A 9 -15.44 8.34 -4.54
C VAL A 9 -14.37 7.25 -4.57
N SER A 10 -13.67 7.05 -5.69
CA SER A 10 -12.57 6.09 -5.80
C SER A 10 -11.45 6.36 -4.80
N TYR A 11 -11.14 7.64 -4.53
CA TYR A 11 -10.13 7.97 -3.53
C TYR A 11 -10.53 7.56 -2.12
N ILE A 12 -11.79 7.82 -1.73
CA ILE A 12 -12.33 7.42 -0.43
C ILE A 12 -12.35 5.90 -0.31
N ILE A 13 -12.81 5.19 -1.34
CA ILE A 13 -12.76 3.72 -1.39
C ILE A 13 -11.33 3.23 -1.21
N GLY A 14 -10.35 3.85 -1.88
CA GLY A 14 -8.95 3.49 -1.75
C GLY A 14 -8.42 3.66 -0.33
N ILE A 15 -8.80 4.74 0.37
CA ILE A 15 -8.47 4.93 1.79
C ILE A 15 -9.12 3.86 2.67
N VAL A 16 -10.41 3.57 2.46
CA VAL A 16 -11.13 2.57 3.26
C VAL A 16 -10.53 1.18 3.08
N LEU A 17 -10.28 0.75 1.84
CA LEU A 17 -9.62 -0.52 1.54
C LEU A 17 -8.26 -0.63 2.23
N PHE A 18 -7.48 0.45 2.15
CA PHE A 18 -6.18 0.51 2.80
C PHE A 18 -6.30 0.38 4.32
N ILE A 19 -7.17 1.15 4.98
CA ILE A 19 -7.35 1.08 6.44
C ILE A 19 -7.88 -0.29 6.87
N VAL A 20 -8.89 -0.83 6.20
CA VAL A 20 -9.46 -2.15 6.52
C VAL A 20 -8.39 -3.23 6.37
N GLY A 21 -7.58 -3.18 5.32
CA GLY A 21 -6.48 -4.11 5.13
C GLY A 21 -5.38 -4.02 6.20
N THR A 22 -5.27 -2.89 6.91
CA THR A 22 -4.29 -2.75 8.02
C THR A 22 -4.75 -3.35 9.33
N LEU A 23 -6.01 -3.77 9.46
CA LEU A 23 -6.51 -4.45 10.66
C LEU A 23 -5.85 -5.82 10.84
N ASP A 24 -5.63 -6.52 9.74
CA ASP A 24 -4.75 -7.69 9.65
C ASP A 24 -3.81 -7.49 8.46
N PRO A 25 -2.59 -6.96 8.67
CA PRO A 25 -1.69 -6.66 7.57
C PRO A 25 -1.26 -7.88 6.74
N LEU A 26 -1.28 -9.09 7.31
CA LEU A 26 -0.82 -10.28 6.56
C LEU A 26 -1.91 -10.74 5.58
N GLU A 27 -3.13 -10.97 6.08
CA GLU A 27 -4.26 -11.40 5.26
C GLU A 27 -4.84 -10.25 4.43
N GLY A 28 -4.89 -9.05 5.02
CA GLY A 28 -5.37 -7.81 4.41
C GLY A 28 -4.36 -7.12 3.49
N SER A 29 -3.17 -7.70 3.29
CA SER A 29 -2.13 -7.19 2.38
C SER A 29 -2.65 -6.89 0.97
N VAL A 30 -3.55 -7.73 0.45
CA VAL A 30 -4.20 -7.53 -0.86
C VAL A 30 -5.06 -6.26 -0.88
N LEU A 31 -5.81 -6.00 0.20
CA LEU A 31 -6.62 -4.79 0.33
C LEU A 31 -5.74 -3.54 0.44
N ILE A 32 -4.60 -3.62 1.11
CA ILE A 32 -3.61 -2.53 1.21
C ILE A 32 -3.04 -2.22 -0.18
N VAL A 33 -2.66 -3.24 -0.97
CA VAL A 33 -2.21 -3.06 -2.36
C VAL A 33 -3.30 -2.39 -3.18
N LEU A 34 -4.51 -2.94 -3.21
CA LEU A 34 -5.63 -2.39 -3.99
C LEU A 34 -5.95 -0.94 -3.59
N GLY A 35 -5.99 -0.65 -2.29
CA GLY A 35 -6.22 0.70 -1.78
C GLY A 35 -5.12 1.67 -2.20
N SER A 36 -3.85 1.29 -2.06
CA SER A 36 -2.69 2.12 -2.43
C SER A 36 -2.60 2.40 -3.94
N VAL A 37 -2.89 1.40 -4.77
CA VAL A 37 -2.92 1.53 -6.23
C VAL A 37 -4.08 2.42 -6.65
N LEU A 38 -5.27 2.24 -6.09
CA LEU A 38 -6.43 3.06 -6.41
C LEU A 38 -6.20 4.53 -6.05
N MET A 39 -5.61 4.81 -4.88
CA MET A 39 -5.20 6.16 -4.48
C MET A 39 -4.17 6.77 -5.45
N THR A 40 -3.20 5.97 -5.90
CA THR A 40 -2.19 6.39 -6.89
C THR A 40 -2.83 6.76 -8.23
N ILE A 41 -3.76 5.96 -8.73
CA ILE A 41 -4.48 6.22 -9.98
C ILE A 41 -5.20 7.57 -9.88
N VAL A 42 -5.91 7.81 -8.78
CA VAL A 42 -6.62 9.08 -8.58
C VAL A 42 -5.66 10.25 -8.45
N ALA A 43 -4.58 10.12 -7.67
CA ALA A 43 -3.59 11.16 -7.48
C ALA A 43 -2.93 11.57 -8.81
N ASN A 44 -2.60 10.61 -9.67
CA ASN A 44 -2.04 10.88 -10.99
C ASN A 44 -3.04 11.61 -11.91
N ARG A 45 -4.32 11.19 -11.90
CA ARG A 45 -5.40 11.81 -12.70
C ARG A 45 -5.83 13.20 -12.22
N LYS A 46 -5.55 13.55 -10.96
CA LYS A 46 -5.76 14.91 -10.42
C LYS A 46 -4.51 15.80 -10.52
N ASN A 47 -3.42 15.28 -11.11
CA ASN A 47 -2.12 15.94 -11.15
C ASN A 47 -1.68 16.45 -9.77
N ASP A 48 -1.90 15.62 -8.74
CA ASP A 48 -1.63 15.96 -7.35
C ASP A 48 -0.13 16.24 -7.15
N ARG A 49 0.20 17.24 -6.31
CA ARG A 49 1.58 17.57 -5.94
C ARG A 49 2.33 16.35 -5.39
N HIS A 50 1.63 15.46 -4.70
CA HIS A 50 2.21 14.28 -4.05
C HIS A 50 2.12 13.00 -4.89
N LYS A 51 1.73 13.07 -6.18
CA LYS A 51 1.51 11.88 -7.02
C LYS A 51 2.70 10.91 -7.06
N LYS A 52 3.94 11.43 -7.01
CA LYS A 52 5.16 10.62 -7.00
C LYS A 52 5.30 9.80 -5.71
N TRP A 53 4.89 10.37 -4.57
CA TRP A 53 4.91 9.68 -3.28
C TRP A 53 3.86 8.57 -3.22
N PHE A 54 2.64 8.83 -3.69
CA PHE A 54 1.62 7.78 -3.81
C PHE A 54 2.12 6.62 -4.69
N LEU A 55 2.71 6.93 -5.84
CA LEU A 55 3.27 5.92 -6.75
C LEU A 55 4.40 5.10 -6.09
N LEU A 56 5.36 5.78 -5.46
CA LEU A 56 6.46 5.12 -4.77
C LEU A 56 5.94 4.16 -3.70
N ASN A 57 5.01 4.62 -2.86
CA ASN A 57 4.43 3.80 -1.79
C ASN A 57 3.69 2.59 -2.36
N ALA A 58 2.89 2.77 -3.42
CA ALA A 58 2.18 1.67 -4.05
C ALA A 58 3.14 0.63 -4.64
N ILE A 59 4.26 1.06 -5.25
CA ILE A 59 5.30 0.15 -5.75
C ILE A 59 5.95 -0.61 -4.60
N LEU A 60 6.38 0.09 -3.55
CA LEU A 60 7.01 -0.54 -2.37
C LEU A 60 6.10 -1.57 -1.71
N ILE A 61 4.83 -1.20 -1.48
CA ILE A 61 3.81 -2.10 -0.93
C ILE A 61 3.63 -3.31 -1.84
N THR A 62 3.40 -3.10 -3.15
CA THR A 62 3.14 -4.20 -4.10
C THR A 62 4.32 -5.16 -4.17
N VAL A 63 5.54 -4.65 -4.29
CA VAL A 63 6.76 -5.47 -4.37
C VAL A 63 6.95 -6.26 -3.07
N GLY A 64 6.81 -5.62 -1.91
CA GLY A 64 6.96 -6.31 -0.63
C GLY A 64 5.88 -7.38 -0.41
N VAL A 65 4.64 -7.16 -0.84
CA VAL A 65 3.56 -8.16 -0.78
C VAL A 65 3.82 -9.33 -1.75
N ILE A 66 4.34 -9.06 -2.95
CA ILE A 66 4.75 -10.12 -3.87
C ILE A 66 5.81 -11.01 -3.22
N PHE A 67 6.83 -10.42 -2.59
CA PHE A 67 7.86 -11.19 -1.89
C PHE A 67 7.32 -11.91 -0.65
N LEU A 68 6.40 -11.29 0.10
CA LEU A 68 5.73 -11.93 1.23
C LEU A 68 5.02 -13.22 0.80
N PHE A 69 4.22 -13.17 -0.27
CA PHE A 69 3.54 -14.36 -0.79
C PHE A 69 4.49 -15.37 -1.41
N TYR A 70 5.49 -14.90 -2.17
CA TYR A 70 6.48 -15.78 -2.77
C TYR A 70 7.25 -16.58 -1.72
N LEU A 71 7.80 -15.90 -0.70
CA LEU A 71 8.54 -16.56 0.38
C LEU A 71 7.63 -17.47 1.21
N SER A 72 6.36 -17.07 1.44
CA SER A 72 5.38 -17.94 2.11
C SER A 72 5.10 -19.21 1.32
N SER A 73 5.03 -19.13 -0.02
CA SER A 73 4.83 -20.29 -0.89
C SER A 73 6.00 -21.27 -0.89
N LEU A 74 7.21 -20.81 -0.54
CA LEU A 74 8.41 -21.63 -0.37
C LEU A 74 8.53 -22.24 1.04
N GLY A 75 7.51 -22.09 1.89
CA GLY A 75 7.53 -22.57 3.27
C GLY A 75 8.06 -21.55 4.28
N GLY A 76 8.18 -20.27 3.90
CA GLY A 76 8.66 -19.19 4.77
C GLY A 76 10.18 -19.10 4.85
N PHE A 77 10.69 -18.32 5.80
CA PHE A 77 12.12 -18.09 6.04
C PHE A 77 12.45 -18.30 7.52
N GLY A 78 13.65 -18.83 7.80
CA GLY A 78 14.07 -19.20 9.14
C GLY A 78 13.52 -20.54 9.64
N GLY A 79 14.05 -21.02 10.77
CA GLY A 79 13.62 -22.28 11.39
C GLY A 79 13.94 -23.51 10.54
N THR A 80 12.91 -24.30 10.19
CA THR A 80 13.01 -25.53 9.38
C THR A 80 12.98 -25.27 7.87
N SER A 81 12.84 -24.02 7.43
CA SER A 81 12.90 -23.65 6.01
C SER A 81 14.34 -23.69 5.49
N ASN A 82 14.51 -24.05 4.22
CA ASN A 82 15.80 -23.98 3.52
C ASN A 82 16.27 -22.52 3.26
N LEU A 83 15.41 -21.52 3.50
CA LEU A 83 15.70 -20.11 3.28
C LEU A 83 16.25 -19.44 4.54
N SER A 84 17.38 -18.75 4.39
CA SER A 84 18.00 -17.97 5.47
C SER A 84 17.18 -16.74 5.87
N TRP A 85 17.41 -16.23 7.07
CA TRP A 85 16.74 -15.02 7.58
C TRP A 85 16.93 -13.77 6.70
N TRP A 86 18.01 -13.70 5.92
CA TRP A 86 18.30 -12.56 5.04
C TRP A 86 17.25 -12.38 3.94
N TRP A 87 16.58 -13.46 3.52
CA TRP A 87 15.48 -13.38 2.55
C TRP A 87 14.30 -12.56 3.09
N GLY A 88 14.12 -12.51 4.42
CA GLY A 88 13.11 -11.67 5.06
C GLY A 88 13.28 -10.18 4.78
N LEU A 89 14.49 -9.70 4.45
CA LEU A 89 14.71 -8.30 4.07
C LEU A 89 13.94 -7.90 2.81
N LEU A 90 13.62 -8.84 1.92
CA LEU A 90 12.85 -8.56 0.70
C LEU A 90 11.40 -8.19 1.00
N ILE A 91 10.91 -8.47 2.22
CA ILE A 91 9.57 -8.09 2.67
C ILE A 91 9.56 -6.63 3.17
N LEU A 92 10.69 -6.06 3.61
CA LEU A 92 10.78 -4.70 4.17
C LEU A 92 10.12 -3.59 3.33
N PRO A 93 10.15 -3.62 1.97
CA PRO A 93 9.42 -2.64 1.18
C PRO A 93 7.94 -2.53 1.55
N TYR A 94 7.29 -3.62 1.98
CA TYR A 94 5.89 -3.62 2.36
C TYR A 94 5.58 -2.72 3.57
N PRO A 95 6.12 -2.98 4.78
CA PRO A 95 5.88 -2.12 5.94
C PRO A 95 6.40 -0.70 5.73
N VAL A 96 7.52 -0.52 5.01
CA VAL A 96 8.06 0.83 4.71
C VAL A 96 7.08 1.62 3.85
N GLY A 97 6.60 1.03 2.75
CA GLY A 97 5.64 1.67 1.86
C GLY A 97 4.30 1.96 2.56
N TRP A 98 3.85 1.06 3.42
CA TRP A 98 2.67 1.26 4.26
C TRP A 98 2.82 2.47 5.18
N LEU A 99 3.89 2.54 5.98
CA LEU A 99 4.10 3.64 6.93
C LEU A 99 4.23 4.99 6.21
N LEU A 100 4.95 5.04 5.10
CA LEU A 100 5.06 6.24 4.26
C LEU A 100 3.69 6.67 3.71
N GLN A 101 2.85 5.71 3.35
CA GLN A 101 1.50 5.98 2.87
C GLN A 101 0.61 6.56 3.98
N VAL A 102 0.69 6.06 5.21
CA VAL A 102 0.00 6.64 6.37
C VAL A 102 0.47 8.07 6.61
N ILE A 103 1.78 8.31 6.66
CA ILE A 103 2.36 9.65 6.83
C ILE A 103 1.85 10.61 5.75
N LEU A 104 1.85 10.16 4.49
CA LEU A 104 1.38 10.98 3.38
C LEU A 104 -0.12 11.34 3.50
N LEU A 105 -0.95 10.40 3.95
CA LEU A 105 -2.37 10.65 4.18
C LEU A 105 -2.58 11.65 5.32
N LEU A 106 -1.80 11.56 6.40
CA LEU A 106 -1.83 12.51 7.52
C LEU A 106 -1.37 13.91 7.06
N LEU A 107 -0.26 14.01 6.33
CA LEU A 107 0.22 15.28 5.76
C LEU A 107 -0.81 15.92 4.85
N ARG A 108 -1.56 15.12 4.08
CA ARG A 108 -2.63 15.62 3.23
C ARG A 108 -3.86 16.07 4.02
N ALA A 109 -4.18 15.37 5.12
CA ALA A 109 -5.33 15.69 5.96
C ALA A 109 -5.11 16.96 6.81
N PHE A 110 -3.89 17.14 7.33
CA PHE A 110 -3.55 18.22 8.26
C PHE A 110 -2.69 19.34 7.65
N GLY A 111 -2.10 19.12 6.49
CA GLY A 111 -1.34 20.14 5.77
C GLY A 111 -2.25 21.31 5.39
N LYS A 112 -1.96 22.49 5.93
CA LYS A 112 -2.58 23.74 5.48
C LYS A 112 -2.30 23.90 3.98
N LYS A 113 -3.36 24.14 3.21
CA LYS A 113 -3.30 24.34 1.75
C LYS A 113 -2.33 25.45 1.36
#